data_AF-A0A1Y3A4F1-F1
#
_entry.id   AF-A0A1Y3A4F1-F1
#
_cell.length_a   1.000
_cell.length_b   1.000
_cell.length_c   1.000
_cell.angle_alpha   90.00
_cell.angle_beta   90.00
_cell.angle_gamma   90.00
#
_symmetry.space_group_name_H-M   'P 1'
#
loop_
_entity.id
_entity.type
_entity.pdbx_description
1 polymer ?
#
loop_
_entity_poly.entity_id
_entity_poly.type
_entity_poly.pdbx_seq_one_letter_code
_entity_poly.pdbx_strand_id
1 'polypeptide(L)'
;MRGEKMRSDDLPTESDGTAPSWVPHPSDYNVPTPEDLRRLREESGLSLRDVAAKVGVNKDSIRRWELGETEPSLGNGRDLLHFYQAEIEEEEE
;
A
#
# COMPACT_ATOMS: atom_id res chain seq x y z
N MET A 1 26.09 -26.55 -9.84
CA MET A 1 26.26 -25.14 -10.23
C MET A 1 25.72 -24.27 -9.10
N ARG A 2 26.58 -23.59 -8.34
CA ARG A 2 26.14 -22.64 -7.30
C ARG A 2 25.72 -21.35 -7.98
N GLY A 3 24.50 -20.89 -7.74
CA GLY A 3 24.08 -19.55 -8.15
C GLY A 3 24.95 -18.52 -7.43
N GLU A 4 25.77 -17.81 -8.21
CA GLU A 4 26.51 -16.66 -7.72
C GLU A 4 25.50 -15.58 -7.31
N LYS A 5 25.35 -15.42 -6.00
CA LYS A 5 24.71 -14.25 -5.40
C LYS A 5 25.48 -13.01 -5.86
N MET A 6 24.82 -12.12 -6.61
CA MET A 6 25.31 -10.76 -6.85
C MET A 6 25.65 -10.13 -5.50
N ARG A 7 26.87 -9.62 -5.37
CA ARG A 7 27.34 -8.94 -4.16
C ARG A 7 26.68 -7.56 -4.09
N SER A 8 26.31 -7.14 -2.88
CA SER A 8 25.62 -5.88 -2.61
C SER A 8 26.44 -4.61 -2.92
N ASP A 9 27.70 -4.74 -3.33
CA ASP A 9 28.65 -3.65 -3.60
C ASP A 9 28.80 -3.30 -5.10
N ASP A 10 28.10 -3.99 -6.01
CA ASP A 10 28.21 -3.78 -7.46
C ASP A 10 27.01 -2.96 -8.00
N LEU A 11 26.77 -1.79 -7.40
CA LEU A 11 25.83 -0.83 -7.98
C LEU A 11 26.61 0.17 -8.83
N PRO A 12 26.27 0.37 -10.11
CA PRO A 12 26.93 1.37 -10.93
C PRO A 12 26.62 2.76 -10.34
N THR A 13 27.68 3.44 -9.89
CA THR A 13 27.63 4.84 -9.48
C THR A 13 27.60 5.72 -10.74
N GLU A 14 26.52 5.69 -11.52
CA GLU A 14 26.38 6.64 -12.61
C GLU A 14 25.94 7.99 -12.04
N SER A 15 26.86 8.95 -12.22
CA SER A 15 26.87 10.31 -11.71
C SER A 15 26.06 11.28 -12.57
N ASP A 16 24.91 10.86 -13.09
CA ASP A 16 23.94 11.74 -13.72
C ASP A 16 22.66 11.64 -12.89
N GLY A 17 22.12 12.76 -12.42
CA GLY A 17 21.10 12.83 -11.36
C GLY A 17 19.71 12.27 -11.74
N THR A 18 19.63 11.33 -12.67
CA THR A 18 18.44 10.56 -13.03
C THR A 18 18.52 9.20 -12.33
N ALA A 19 17.60 8.94 -11.41
CA ALA A 19 17.45 7.62 -10.81
C ALA A 19 17.14 6.57 -11.90
N PRO A 20 17.66 5.33 -11.78
CA PRO A 20 17.38 4.28 -12.77
C PRO A 20 15.88 4.01 -12.87
N SER A 21 15.37 3.77 -14.07
CA SER A 21 13.93 3.64 -14.37
C SER A 21 13.20 2.48 -13.67
N TRP A 22 13.92 1.52 -13.10
CA TRP A 22 13.35 0.48 -12.23
C TRP A 22 13.05 0.98 -10.82
N VAL A 23 13.67 2.09 -10.39
CA VAL A 23 13.33 2.73 -9.13
C VAL A 23 11.98 3.39 -9.34
N PRO A 24 10.90 2.91 -8.69
CA PRO A 24 9.60 3.57 -8.80
C PRO A 24 9.77 5.03 -8.39
N HIS A 25 9.36 5.95 -9.25
CA HIS A 25 9.47 7.36 -8.95
C HIS A 25 8.50 7.66 -7.79
N PRO A 26 8.85 8.54 -6.83
CA PRO A 26 7.92 8.90 -5.76
C PRO A 26 6.59 9.47 -6.28
N SER A 27 6.55 9.94 -7.53
CA SER A 27 5.35 10.38 -8.24
C SER A 27 4.45 9.24 -8.76
N ASP A 28 4.99 8.03 -8.89
CA ASP A 28 4.22 6.82 -9.25
C ASP A 28 3.47 6.24 -8.04
N TYR A 29 3.87 6.63 -6.82
CA TYR A 29 3.15 6.27 -5.60
C TYR A 29 1.93 7.17 -5.40
N ASN A 30 0.78 6.73 -5.90
CA ASN A 30 -0.49 7.36 -5.54
C ASN A 30 -0.93 6.89 -4.15
N VAL A 31 -0.83 7.75 -3.15
CA VAL A 31 -1.42 7.50 -1.83
C VAL A 31 -2.94 7.57 -1.99
N PRO A 32 -3.70 6.54 -1.59
CA PRO A 32 -5.15 6.55 -1.73
C PRO A 32 -5.75 7.71 -0.93
N THR A 33 -6.68 8.43 -1.54
CA THR A 33 -7.41 9.48 -0.84
C THR A 33 -8.36 8.87 0.20
N PRO A 34 -8.85 9.65 1.18
CA PRO A 34 -9.91 9.22 2.10
C PRO A 34 -11.13 8.63 1.38
N GLU A 35 -11.53 9.24 0.25
CA GLU A 35 -12.62 8.76 -0.60
C GLU A 35 -12.28 7.43 -1.28
N ASP A 36 -11.05 7.24 -1.75
CA ASP A 36 -10.60 5.95 -2.32
C ASP A 36 -10.64 4.84 -1.27
N LEU A 37 -10.15 5.09 -0.05
CA LEU A 37 -10.20 4.11 1.04
C LEU A 37 -11.63 3.68 1.35
N ARG A 38 -12.54 4.65 1.41
CA ARG A 38 -13.96 4.40 1.64
C ARG A 38 -14.57 3.58 0.50
N ARG A 39 -14.27 3.96 -0.75
CA ARG A 39 -14.77 3.28 -1.94
C ARG A 39 -14.30 1.83 -1.99
N LEU A 40 -13.00 1.58 -1.79
CA LEU A 40 -12.43 0.23 -1.73
C LEU A 40 -13.12 -0.62 -0.66
N ARG A 41 -13.36 -0.06 0.54
CA ARG A 41 -14.09 -0.77 1.59
C ARG A 41 -15.51 -1.14 1.18
N GLU A 42 -16.23 -0.19 0.57
CA GLU A 42 -17.61 -0.39 0.14
C GLU A 42 -17.72 -1.39 -1.03
N GLU A 43 -16.78 -1.33 -1.99
CA GLU A 43 -16.65 -2.27 -3.10
C GLU A 43 -16.36 -3.69 -2.59
N SER A 44 -15.49 -3.85 -1.58
CA SER A 44 -15.25 -5.15 -0.93
C SER A 44 -16.38 -5.61 0.01
N GLY A 45 -17.47 -4.84 0.16
CA GLY A 45 -18.61 -5.21 1.03
C GLY A 45 -18.29 -5.25 2.53
N LEU A 46 -17.19 -4.64 2.96
CA LEU A 46 -16.68 -4.76 4.33
C LEU A 46 -17.17 -3.64 5.24
N SER A 47 -17.38 -3.98 6.52
CA SER A 47 -17.64 -2.96 7.53
C SER A 47 -16.34 -2.33 8.05
N LEU A 48 -16.45 -1.14 8.64
CA LEU A 48 -15.31 -0.49 9.34
C LEU A 48 -14.68 -1.38 10.40
N ARG A 49 -15.43 -2.30 11.01
CA ARG A 49 -14.92 -3.22 12.04
C ARG A 49 -14.10 -4.35 11.42
N ASP A 50 -14.49 -4.85 10.27
CA ASP A 50 -13.78 -5.96 9.61
C ASP A 50 -12.40 -5.50 9.14
N VAL A 51 -12.36 -4.33 8.48
CA VAL A 51 -11.11 -3.69 8.07
C VAL A 51 -10.22 -3.40 9.29
N ALA A 52 -10.79 -2.84 10.35
CA ALA A 52 -10.05 -2.55 11.58
C ALA A 52 -9.45 -3.80 12.23
N ALA A 53 -10.22 -4.89 12.28
CA ALA A 53 -9.76 -6.17 12.83
C ALA A 53 -8.61 -6.76 11.99
N LYS A 54 -8.69 -6.64 10.66
CA LYS A 54 -7.66 -7.14 9.75
C LYS A 54 -6.35 -6.35 9.85
N VAL A 55 -6.44 -5.02 9.93
CA VAL A 55 -5.28 -4.11 10.03
C VAL A 55 -4.75 -4.01 11.47
N GLY A 56 -5.50 -4.49 12.47
CA GLY A 56 -5.10 -4.46 13.88
C GLY A 56 -5.24 -3.07 14.52
N VAL A 57 -6.23 -2.28 14.10
CA VAL A 57 -6.50 -0.94 14.61
C VAL A 57 -7.93 -0.81 15.16
N ASN A 58 -8.26 0.36 15.72
CA ASN A 58 -9.63 0.65 16.13
C ASN A 58 -10.49 1.06 14.92
N LYS A 59 -11.76 0.63 14.87
CA LYS A 59 -12.76 1.08 13.88
C LYS A 59 -12.83 2.60 13.74
N ASP A 60 -12.62 3.32 14.84
CA ASP A 60 -12.68 4.77 14.85
C ASP A 60 -11.45 5.37 14.13
N SER A 61 -10.32 4.66 14.08
CA SER A 61 -9.17 5.02 13.24
C SER A 61 -9.51 4.90 11.76
N ILE A 62 -10.12 3.78 11.33
CA ILE A 62 -10.58 3.62 9.93
C ILE A 62 -11.55 4.73 9.55
N ARG A 63 -12.54 5.02 10.41
CA ARG A 63 -13.50 6.11 10.19
C ARG A 63 -12.80 7.45 10.00
N ARG A 64 -11.80 7.78 10.84
CA ARG A 64 -11.06 9.05 10.74
C ARG A 64 -10.23 9.13 9.46
N TRP A 65 -9.67 8.01 9.01
CA TRP A 65 -8.92 7.94 7.75
C TRP A 65 -9.83 8.16 6.55
N GLU A 66 -11.01 7.53 6.51
CA GLU A 66 -12.00 7.74 5.45
C GLU A 66 -12.63 9.14 5.44
N LEU A 67 -12.63 9.83 6.60
CA LEU A 67 -13.08 11.22 6.71
C LEU A 67 -11.96 12.24 6.46
N GLY A 68 -10.70 11.80 6.32
CA GLY A 68 -9.54 12.68 6.21
C GLY A 68 -9.24 13.47 7.50
N GLU A 69 -9.81 13.08 8.65
CA GLU A 69 -9.54 13.71 9.95
C GLU A 69 -8.10 13.42 10.43
N THR A 70 -7.57 12.25 10.05
CA THR A 70 -6.19 11.82 10.33
C THR A 70 -5.70 10.94 9.19
N GLU A 71 -4.39 10.81 9.02
CA GLU A 71 -3.78 9.93 8.02
C GLU A 71 -3.30 8.61 8.67
N PRO A 72 -3.37 7.47 7.97
CA PRO A 72 -2.73 6.24 8.42
C PRO A 72 -1.20 6.40 8.42
N SER A 73 -0.53 5.68 9.33
CA SER A 73 0.92 5.53 9.21
C SER A 73 1.26 4.76 7.94
N LEU A 74 2.50 4.90 7.44
CA LEU A 74 2.97 4.16 6.25
C LEU A 74 2.74 2.64 6.36
N GLY A 75 2.91 2.07 7.56
CA GLY A 75 2.63 0.65 7.82
C GLY A 75 1.15 0.32 7.68
N ASN A 76 0.27 1.05 8.36
CA ASN A 76 -1.16 0.80 8.32
C ASN A 76 -1.76 1.04 6.93
N GLY A 77 -1.28 2.06 6.22
CA GLY A 77 -1.69 2.35 4.84
C GLY A 77 -1.29 1.24 3.88
N ARG A 78 -0.08 0.69 4.05
CA ARG A 78 0.38 -0.47 3.30
C ARG A 78 -0.50 -1.71 3.56
N ASP A 79 -0.81 -2.00 4.83
CA ASP A 79 -1.62 -3.16 5.19
C ASP A 79 -3.05 -3.05 4.65
N LEU A 80 -3.64 -1.86 4.67
CA LEU A 80 -4.93 -1.57 4.04
C LEU A 80 -4.92 -1.87 2.54
N LEU A 81 -3.92 -1.34 1.82
CA LEU A 81 -3.83 -1.49 0.36
C LEU A 81 -3.60 -2.94 -0.05
N HIS A 82 -2.70 -3.67 0.65
CA HIS A 82 -2.51 -5.09 0.39
C HIS A 82 -3.78 -5.89 0.62
N PHE A 83 -4.55 -5.54 1.65
CA PHE A 83 -5.80 -6.23 1.93
C PHE A 83 -6.84 -5.99 0.84
N TYR A 84 -7.07 -4.74 0.41
CA TYR A 84 -8.01 -4.46 -0.67
C TYR A 84 -7.60 -5.08 -2.00
N GLN A 85 -6.29 -5.16 -2.30
CA GLN A 85 -5.80 -5.85 -3.50
C GLN A 85 -6.18 -7.34 -3.51
N ALA A 86 -6.00 -8.03 -2.38
CA ALA A 86 -6.31 -9.46 -2.29
C ALA A 86 -7.81 -9.76 -2.42
N GLU A 87 -8.67 -8.90 -1.86
CA GLU A 87 -10.13 -9.12 -1.90
C GLU A 87 -10.72 -8.85 -3.31
N ILE A 88 -10.18 -7.87 -4.05
CA ILE A 88 -10.63 -7.59 -5.43
C ILE A 88 -10.25 -8.74 -6.38
N GLU A 89 -9.10 -9.39 -6.15
CA GLU A 89 -8.64 -10.52 -6.98
C GLU A 89 -9.45 -11.81 -6.75
N GLU A 90 -10.08 -11.98 -5.57
CA GLU A 90 -10.88 -13.18 -5.25
C GLU A 90 -12.30 -13.18 -5.85
N GLU A 91 -12.81 -12.05 -6.37
CA GLU A 91 -14.13 -11.99 -7.03
C GLU A 91 -14.11 -12.38 -8.54
N GLU A 92 -12.93 -12.60 -9.15
CA GLU A 92 -12.79 -12.93 -10.58
C GLU A 92 -12.71 -14.45 -10.91
N GLU A 93 -12.91 -15.37 -9.95
CA GLU A 93 -13.01 -16.83 -10.18
C GLU A 93 -14.43 -17.44 -10.08
#